data_AF-A0A9X7DJD0-F1
#
_entry.id   AF-A0A9X7DJD0-F1
#
_cell.length_a   1.000
_cell.length_b   1.000
_cell.length_c   1.000
_cell.angle_alpha   90.00
_cell.angle_beta   90.00
_cell.angle_gamma   90.00
#
_symmetry.space_group_name_H-M   'P 1'
#
loop_
_entity.id
_entity.type
_entity.pdbx_description
1 polymer ?
#
loop_
_entity_poly.entity_id
_entity_poly.type
_entity_poly.pdbx_seq_one_letter_code
_entity_poly.pdbx_strand_id
1 'polypeptide(L)'
;MNTNILYFKIYEHEVTSSDYVNWAIEMLLNDYLTDSLIILASFIEPLNIFEVEDYFQRSIKELNISKPTHQECAGYYKSHSIRFN
;
A
#
# COMPACT_ATOMS: atom_id res chain seq x y z
N MET A 1 -5.98 2.22 2.47
CA MET A 1 -4.67 2.51 3.10
C MET A 1 -3.88 3.47 2.22
N ASN A 2 -3.33 4.56 2.76
CA ASN A 2 -2.52 5.50 1.98
C ASN A 2 -1.11 4.94 1.65
N THR A 3 -0.57 5.28 0.48
CA THR A 3 0.75 4.83 0.00
C THR A 3 1.89 5.12 0.98
N ASN A 4 1.97 6.31 1.57
CA ASN A 4 3.02 6.66 2.54
C ASN A 4 2.89 5.87 3.84
N ILE A 5 1.66 5.57 4.27
CA ILE A 5 1.42 4.76 5.47
C ILE A 5 1.83 3.30 5.19
N LEU A 6 1.47 2.75 4.03
CA LEU A 6 1.89 1.41 3.64
C LEU A 6 3.43 1.30 3.60
N TYR A 7 4.11 2.22 2.92
CA TYR A 7 5.57 2.21 2.87
C TYR A 7 6.21 2.41 4.25
N PHE A 8 5.62 3.22 5.13
CA PHE A 8 6.08 3.33 6.52
C PHE A 8 6.06 1.95 7.21
N LYS A 9 4.94 1.22 7.14
CA LYS A 9 4.84 -0.13 7.72
C LYS A 9 5.82 -1.12 7.09
N ILE A 10 6.09 -1.00 5.78
CA ILE A 10 7.11 -1.81 5.09
C ILE A 10 8.50 -1.56 5.69
N TYR A 11 8.85 -0.28 5.91
CA TYR A 11 10.15 0.08 6.49
C TYR A 11 10.31 -0.32 7.96
N GLU A 12 9.22 -0.28 8.74
CA GLU A 12 9.23 -0.71 10.14
C GLU A 12 9.09 -2.24 10.32
N HIS A 13 8.97 -3.00 9.21
CA HIS A 13 8.70 -4.44 9.22
C HIS A 13 7.40 -4.84 9.94
N GLU A 14 6.39 -3.95 9.89
CA GLU A 14 5.07 -4.14 10.51
C GLU A 14 3.94 -4.32 9.49
N VAL A 15 4.28 -4.46 8.20
CA VAL A 15 3.30 -4.65 7.13
C VAL A 15 2.71 -6.06 7.17
N THR A 16 1.41 -6.17 6.92
CA THR A 16 0.65 -7.42 6.81
C THR A 16 0.12 -7.60 5.40
N SER A 17 -0.22 -8.83 5.01
CA SER A 17 -0.83 -9.12 3.71
C SER A 17 -2.10 -8.27 3.47
N SER A 18 -2.93 -8.10 4.50
CA SER A 18 -4.17 -7.32 4.39
C SER A 18 -3.91 -5.81 4.20
N ASP A 19 -2.76 -5.27 4.62
CA ASP A 19 -2.43 -3.86 4.38
C ASP A 19 -2.27 -3.55 2.89
N TYR A 20 -1.67 -4.46 2.13
CA TYR A 20 -1.50 -4.33 0.68
C TYR A 20 -2.85 -4.41 -0.05
N VAL A 21 -3.74 -5.33 0.36
CA VAL A 21 -5.10 -5.43 -0.21
C VAL A 21 -5.90 -4.16 0.11
N ASN A 22 -5.83 -3.67 1.36
CA ASN A 22 -6.47 -2.42 1.77
C ASN A 22 -5.89 -1.19 1.06
N TRP A 23 -4.61 -1.23 0.69
CA TRP A 23 -4.01 -0.20 -0.16
C TRP A 23 -4.56 -0.28 -1.58
N ALA A 24 -4.64 -1.48 -2.17
CA ALA A 24 -5.17 -1.64 -3.51
C ALA A 24 -6.62 -1.16 -3.64
N ILE A 25 -7.48 -1.50 -2.68
CA ILE A 25 -8.87 -1.02 -2.62
C ILE A 25 -8.92 0.51 -2.54
N GLU A 26 -8.11 1.12 -1.68
CA GLU A 26 -8.04 2.59 -1.58
C GLU A 26 -7.59 3.24 -2.88
N MET A 27 -6.59 2.68 -3.56
CA MET A 27 -6.14 3.19 -4.85
C MET A 27 -7.25 3.13 -5.90
N LEU A 28 -8.01 2.03 -5.97
CA LEU A 28 -9.18 1.91 -6.85
C LEU A 28 -10.25 2.95 -6.52
N LEU A 29 -10.51 3.22 -5.22
CA LEU A 29 -11.46 4.25 -4.79
C LEU A 29 -11.01 5.68 -5.13
N ASN A 30 -9.71 5.89 -5.35
CA ASN A 30 -9.12 7.17 -5.76
C ASN A 30 -8.87 7.22 -7.29
N ASP A 31 -9.66 6.50 -8.09
CA ASP A 31 -9.64 6.48 -9.56
C ASP A 31 -8.32 5.99 -10.21
N TYR A 32 -7.43 5.35 -9.45
CA TYR A 32 -6.30 4.63 -10.03
C TYR A 32 -6.75 3.26 -10.53
N LEU A 33 -6.34 2.89 -11.74
CA LEU A 33 -6.77 1.63 -12.36
C LEU A 33 -5.64 0.98 -13.15
N THR A 34 -5.25 -0.23 -12.74
CA THR A 34 -4.35 -1.11 -13.49
C THR A 34 -4.75 -2.57 -13.28
N ASP A 35 -4.33 -3.46 -14.19
CA ASP A 35 -4.67 -4.88 -14.11
C ASP A 35 -4.16 -5.52 -12.81
N SER A 36 -2.90 -5.23 -12.43
CA SER A 36 -2.33 -5.78 -11.21
C SER A 36 -3.00 -5.23 -9.96
N LEU A 37 -3.46 -3.97 -9.99
CA LEU A 37 -4.16 -3.34 -8.87
C LEU A 37 -5.54 -3.96 -8.65
N ILE A 38 -6.29 -4.20 -9.73
CA ILE A 38 -7.60 -4.88 -9.68
C ILE A 38 -7.44 -6.29 -9.09
N ILE A 39 -6.43 -7.04 -9.56
CA ILE A 39 -6.17 -8.39 -9.05
C ILE A 39 -5.84 -8.33 -7.56
N LEU A 40 -4.92 -7.45 -7.13
CA LEU A 40 -4.55 -7.33 -5.73
C LEU A 40 -5.74 -6.98 -4.83
N ALA A 41 -6.60 -6.07 -5.26
CA ALA A 41 -7.81 -5.69 -4.51
C ALA A 41 -8.85 -6.82 -4.42
N SER A 42 -8.80 -7.80 -5.32
CA SER A 42 -9.72 -8.94 -5.36
C SER A 42 -9.33 -10.09 -4.42
N PHE A 43 -8.14 -10.03 -3.81
CA PHE A 43 -7.68 -11.10 -2.93
C PHE A 43 -8.52 -11.19 -1.66
N ILE A 44 -8.83 -12.43 -1.26
CA ILE A 44 -9.60 -12.76 -0.06
C ILE A 44 -8.78 -13.71 0.83
N GLU A 45 -9.04 -13.69 2.12
CA GLU A 45 -8.36 -14.56 3.08
C GLU A 45 -8.61 -16.05 2.78
N PRO A 46 -7.61 -16.94 2.99
CA PRO A 46 -6.28 -16.66 3.54
C PRO A 46 -5.34 -16.00 2.52
N LEU A 47 -4.63 -14.95 2.93
CA LEU A 47 -3.70 -14.22 2.06
C LEU A 47 -2.27 -14.79 2.09
N ASN A 48 -1.72 -15.04 0.90
CA ASN A 48 -0.31 -15.37 0.73
C ASN A 48 0.53 -14.08 0.56
N ILE A 49 1.46 -13.85 1.48
CA ILE A 49 2.31 -12.64 1.46
C ILE A 49 3.13 -12.53 0.17
N PHE A 50 3.60 -13.63 -0.41
CA PHE A 50 4.40 -13.60 -1.64
C PHE A 50 3.58 -13.18 -2.86
N GLU A 51 2.34 -13.67 -2.98
CA GLU A 51 1.45 -13.29 -4.08
C GLU A 51 1.03 -11.83 -3.95
N VAL A 52 0.70 -11.41 -2.72
CA VAL A 52 0.34 -10.04 -2.39
C VAL A 52 1.48 -9.07 -2.73
N GLU A 53 2.71 -9.39 -2.34
CA GLU A 53 3.87 -8.54 -2.63
C GLU A 53 4.19 -8.50 -4.13
N ASP A 54 4.05 -9.61 -4.87
CA ASP A 54 4.26 -9.63 -6.33
C ASP A 54 3.29 -8.66 -7.04
N TYR A 55 1.99 -8.78 -6.77
CA TYR A 55 1.00 -7.88 -7.38
C TYR A 55 1.14 -6.44 -6.89
N PHE A 56 1.57 -6.21 -5.65
CA PHE A 56 1.90 -4.87 -5.17
C PHE A 56 3.05 -4.26 -5.99
N GLN A 57 4.17 -4.95 -6.17
CA GLN A 57 5.29 -4.43 -6.95
C GLN A 57 4.91 -4.15 -8.42
N ARG A 58 4.10 -5.03 -9.02
CA ARG A 58 3.57 -4.83 -10.37
C ARG A 58 2.68 -3.58 -10.43
N SER A 59 1.79 -3.40 -9.46
CA SER A 59 0.91 -2.22 -9.37
C SER A 59 1.73 -0.92 -9.23
N ILE A 60 2.75 -0.90 -8.37
CA ILE A 60 3.65 0.25 -8.21
C ILE A 60 4.32 0.62 -9.54
N LYS A 61 4.80 -0.39 -10.28
CA LYS A 61 5.41 -0.20 -11.59
C LYS A 61 4.42 0.32 -12.64
N GLU A 62 3.23 -0.27 -12.72
CA GLU A 62 2.19 0.15 -13.68
C GLU A 62 1.69 1.57 -13.41
N LEU A 63 1.55 1.94 -12.14
CA LEU A 63 1.13 3.27 -11.70
C LEU A 63 2.26 4.32 -11.76
N ASN A 64 3.49 3.91 -12.08
CA ASN A 64 4.69 4.76 -12.04
C ASN A 64 4.86 5.49 -10.71
N ILE A 65 4.55 4.82 -9.60
CA ILE A 65 4.71 5.39 -8.26
C ILE A 65 6.18 5.32 -7.87
N SER A 66 6.79 6.49 -7.65
CA SER A 66 8.11 6.57 -7.06
C SER A 66 8.07 6.10 -5.61
N LYS A 67 8.99 5.19 -5.24
CA LYS A 67 9.11 4.71 -3.86
C LYS A 67 9.48 5.87 -2.94
N PRO A 68 8.62 6.25 -1.98
CA PRO A 68 8.93 7.31 -1.03
C PRO A 68 10.04 6.86 -0.08
N THR A 69 10.84 7.81 0.41
CA THR A 69 11.86 7.56 1.42
C THR A 69 11.25 7.28 2.79
N HIS A 70 12.02 6.64 3.67
CA HIS A 70 11.60 6.40 5.05
C HIS A 70 11.28 7.71 5.79
N GLN A 71 12.07 8.77 5.58
CA GLN A 71 11.86 10.07 6.20
C GLN A 71 10.55 10.74 5.74
N GLU A 72 10.22 10.69 4.44
CA GLU A 72 8.94 11.19 3.91
C GLU A 72 7.76 10.43 4.52
N CYS A 73 7.86 9.10 4.59
CA CYS A 73 6.85 8.25 5.19
C CYS A 73 6.64 8.56 6.68
N ALA A 74 7.72 8.69 7.45
CA ALA A 74 7.67 9.02 8.88
C ALA A 74 7.09 10.43 9.14
N GLY A 75 7.42 11.41 8.29
CA GLY A 75 6.84 12.75 8.34
C GLY A 75 5.34 12.74 8.06
N TYR A 76 4.92 12.02 7.03
CA TYR A 76 3.51 11.83 6.70
C TYR A 76 2.74 11.17 7.86
N TYR A 77 3.26 10.07 8.39
CA TYR A 77 2.66 9.34 9.50
C TYR A 77 2.46 10.25 10.72
N LYS A 78 3.50 10.95 11.17
CA LYS A 78 3.41 11.91 12.30
C LYS A 78 2.34 12.98 12.08
N SER A 79 2.31 13.60 10.90
CA SER A 79 1.34 14.67 10.59
C SER A 79 -0.12 14.19 10.58
N HIS A 80 -0.36 12.91 10.26
CA HIS A 80 -1.70 12.32 10.21
C HIS A 80 -2.10 11.66 11.53
N SER A 81 -1.16 11.15 12.33
CA SER A 81 -1.44 10.65 13.69
C SER A 81 -1.76 11.78 14.68
N ILE A 82 -1.20 12.98 14.49
CA ILE A 82 -1.51 14.16 15.33
C ILE A 82 -2.95 14.67 15.08
N ARG A 83 -3.57 14.35 13.94
CA ARG A 83 -4.94 14.78 13.62
C ARG A 83 -6.05 13.97 14.31
N PHE A 84 -5.72 12.93 15.05
CA PHE A 84 -6.67 12.07 15.77
C PHE A 84 -6.51 12.09 17.30
N ASN A 85 -5.72 13.02 17.84
CA ASN A 85 -5.61 13.29 19.27
C ASN A 85 -6.19 14.65 19.64
#